data_AF-A0A0Q7QUT9-F1
#
_entry.id   AF-A0A0Q7QUT9-F1
#
_cell.length_a   1.000
_cell.length_b   1.000
_cell.length_c   1.000
_cell.angle_alpha   90.00
_cell.angle_beta   90.00
_cell.angle_gamma   90.00
#
_symmetry.space_group_name_H-M   'P 1'
#
loop_
_entity.id
_entity.type
_entity.pdbx_description
1 polymer ?
#
loop_
_entity_poly.entity_id
_entity_poly.type
_entity_poly.pdbx_seq_one_letter_code
_entity_poly.pdbx_strand_id
1 'polypeptide(L)'
;MTLSRLGLLASALLVPVLVACGTATDADDPATGGPTGMTDRPSGPVTYAADITALTQSGPGRVTVTLDLPAGAPGCARHPKATVEAEKHAVFLTATFQSLAATLDYDAHACPKMQPHELSVDIPELDGRTLVTDNSVEWKPGNGPSYVRCDDQVGCYPPNDRCDPAWTGTLLQGVEIPPEQQVDVLACEGSWMVAEVDAVMTGCQSVDGSTPPAGCVGKGTHTRFFAHFTGERWNAVATGTAAGCADVASVPSFPRTLCRALPAR
;
A
#
# COMPACT_ATOMS: atom_id res chain seq x y z
N MET A 1 -52.78 -7.65 -42.78
CA MET A 1 -53.82 -7.13 -41.87
C MET A 1 -53.13 -6.23 -40.86
N THR A 2 -52.97 -4.96 -41.21
CA THR A 2 -53.78 -3.79 -40.78
C THR A 2 -53.20 -3.09 -39.55
N LEU A 3 -52.43 -2.04 -39.87
CA LEU A 3 -52.18 -0.77 -39.17
C LEU A 3 -53.06 -0.45 -37.94
N SER A 4 -52.44 0.16 -36.92
CA SER A 4 -52.88 1.48 -36.45
C SER A 4 -51.80 2.24 -35.67
N ARG A 5 -51.69 3.53 -36.00
CA ARG A 5 -50.81 4.56 -35.41
C ARG A 5 -51.49 5.24 -34.24
N LEU A 6 -50.73 5.72 -33.25
CA LEU A 6 -50.97 6.92 -32.39
C LEU A 6 -49.75 6.94 -31.42
N GLY A 7 -48.93 7.98 -31.21
CA GLY A 7 -49.10 9.42 -31.38
C GLY A 7 -49.01 10.09 -30.01
N LEU A 8 -47.85 10.73 -29.73
CA LEU A 8 -47.65 11.90 -28.84
C LEU A 8 -47.74 11.75 -27.29
N LEU A 9 -46.64 12.06 -26.57
CA LEU A 9 -46.49 13.28 -25.74
C LEU A 9 -45.26 13.22 -24.80
N ALA A 10 -44.55 14.36 -24.76
CA ALA A 10 -43.48 14.68 -23.82
C ALA A 10 -44.00 14.78 -22.38
N SER A 11 -43.16 14.46 -21.39
CA SER A 11 -43.37 14.87 -20.00
C SER A 11 -42.03 15.02 -19.28
N ALA A 12 -41.69 16.28 -19.02
CA ALA A 12 -40.60 16.70 -18.17
C ALA A 12 -40.92 16.35 -16.70
N LEU A 13 -39.97 15.76 -15.99
CA LEU A 13 -40.07 15.53 -14.55
C LEU A 13 -39.31 16.62 -13.79
N LEU A 14 -40.09 17.40 -13.05
CA LEU A 14 -39.69 18.46 -12.14
C LEU A 14 -38.90 17.88 -10.95
N VAL A 15 -37.83 18.58 -10.55
CA VAL A 15 -37.18 18.44 -9.25
C VAL A 15 -37.84 19.43 -8.27
N PRO A 16 -38.42 18.97 -7.15
CA PRO A 16 -39.00 19.87 -6.15
C PRO A 16 -37.90 20.51 -5.29
N VAL A 17 -37.76 21.84 -5.41
CA VAL A 17 -37.03 22.68 -4.44
C VAL A 17 -37.94 22.91 -3.25
N LEU A 18 -37.58 22.35 -2.09
CA LEU A 18 -38.22 22.66 -0.82
C LEU A 18 -37.75 24.04 -0.34
N VAL A 19 -38.61 25.03 -0.56
CA VAL A 19 -38.59 26.33 0.10
C VAL A 19 -39.16 26.16 1.51
N ALA A 20 -38.36 26.49 2.52
CA ALA A 20 -38.86 26.79 3.86
C ALA A 20 -38.71 28.31 4.09
N CYS A 21 -39.86 29.00 4.15
CA CYS A 21 -39.99 30.41 4.53
C CYS A 21 -40.36 30.53 6.02
N GLY A 22 -39.85 31.59 6.64
CA GLY A 22 -40.47 32.28 7.78
C GLY A 22 -39.66 32.18 9.08
N THR A 23 -39.33 33.26 9.79
CA THR A 23 -39.73 34.67 9.69
C THR A 23 -38.67 35.53 10.37
N ALA A 24 -38.14 36.53 9.67
CA ALA A 24 -37.44 37.66 10.25
C ALA A 24 -38.45 38.78 10.56
N THR A 25 -38.30 39.41 11.73
CA THR A 25 -38.82 40.76 12.01
C THR A 25 -37.71 41.54 12.71
N ASP A 26 -37.50 42.75 12.20
CA ASP A 26 -36.41 43.70 12.40
C ASP A 26 -36.19 44.19 13.84
N ALA A 27 -34.93 44.55 14.18
CA ALA A 27 -34.55 45.94 14.42
C ALA A 27 -33.05 46.12 14.76
N ASP A 28 -32.40 46.99 13.97
CA ASP A 28 -31.29 47.92 14.25
C ASP A 28 -29.81 47.44 14.35
N ASP A 29 -29.10 47.68 13.23
CA ASP A 29 -27.65 47.82 13.01
C ASP A 29 -27.07 49.12 13.66
N PRO A 30 -25.75 49.45 13.59
CA PRO A 30 -24.55 48.67 13.22
C PRO A 30 -23.31 48.92 14.14
N ALA A 31 -22.36 47.98 14.20
CA ALA A 31 -20.95 48.33 14.46
C ALA A 31 -19.98 47.21 14.05
N THR A 32 -19.40 47.37 12.87
CA THR A 32 -18.00 47.11 12.52
C THR A 32 -17.26 46.01 13.27
N GLY A 33 -17.25 44.80 12.72
CA GLY A 33 -16.28 43.75 13.04
C GLY A 33 -16.02 42.91 11.79
N GLY A 34 -14.78 42.91 11.31
CA GLY A 34 -14.37 42.33 10.03
C GLY A 34 -14.68 40.82 9.87
N PRO A 35 -14.41 40.25 8.70
CA PRO A 35 -14.59 38.82 8.48
C PRO A 35 -13.67 38.08 9.44
N THR A 36 -14.25 37.56 10.52
CA THR A 36 -13.64 36.52 11.34
C THR A 36 -13.62 35.30 10.44
N GLY A 37 -12.51 35.17 9.70
CA GLY A 37 -12.10 33.90 9.13
C GLY A 37 -12.06 32.92 10.28
N MET A 38 -13.10 32.09 10.34
CA MET A 38 -13.25 30.97 11.24
C MET A 38 -12.10 30.02 10.89
N THR A 39 -10.95 30.21 11.53
CA THR A 39 -9.96 29.15 11.63
C THR A 39 -10.55 28.18 12.63
N ASP A 40 -11.33 27.24 12.09
CA ASP A 40 -12.01 26.19 12.84
C ASP A 40 -10.94 25.22 13.37
N ARG A 41 -10.15 25.71 14.33
CA ARG A 41 -9.20 24.90 15.07
C ARG A 41 -10.03 24.04 16.01
N PRO A 42 -9.89 22.70 15.99
CA PRO A 42 -10.63 21.84 16.90
C PRO A 42 -10.42 22.34 18.33
N SER A 43 -11.52 22.66 19.00
CA SER A 43 -11.53 23.25 20.35
C SER A 43 -11.27 22.23 21.45
N GLY A 44 -10.91 21.00 21.08
CA GLY A 44 -10.66 19.89 21.98
C GLY A 44 -9.58 18.94 21.45
N PRO A 45 -9.21 17.92 22.25
CA PRO A 45 -8.21 16.94 21.85
C PRO A 45 -8.63 16.20 20.58
N VAL A 46 -7.72 16.11 19.62
CA VAL A 46 -7.88 15.31 18.39
C VAL A 46 -7.28 13.93 18.64
N THR A 47 -7.95 12.87 18.18
CA THR A 47 -7.43 11.49 18.28
C THR A 47 -6.67 11.13 17.01
N TYR A 48 -5.47 10.56 17.18
CA TYR A 48 -4.60 10.11 16.10
C TYR A 48 -4.27 8.62 16.29
N ALA A 49 -3.97 7.94 15.19
CA ALA A 49 -3.35 6.61 15.23
C ALA A 49 -1.92 6.74 15.78
N ALA A 50 -1.46 5.73 16.51
CA ALA A 50 -0.11 5.67 17.06
C ALA A 50 0.72 4.63 16.29
N ASP A 51 1.95 4.98 15.96
CA ASP A 51 2.86 4.05 15.30
C ASP A 51 3.36 3.01 16.30
N ILE A 52 3.04 1.74 16.05
CA ILE A 52 3.55 0.60 16.81
C ILE A 52 4.94 0.23 16.28
N THR A 53 5.97 0.45 17.09
CA THR A 53 7.36 0.24 16.70
C THR A 53 7.93 -1.08 17.17
N ALA A 54 7.43 -1.63 18.27
CA ALA A 54 7.82 -2.94 18.76
C ALA A 54 6.68 -3.65 19.51
N LEU A 55 6.73 -4.98 19.47
CA LEU A 55 5.80 -5.87 20.15
C LEU A 55 6.62 -6.96 20.83
N THR A 56 6.46 -7.09 22.15
CA THR A 56 7.18 -8.09 22.95
C THR A 56 6.22 -8.82 23.86
N GLN A 57 6.18 -10.14 23.77
CA GLN A 57 5.49 -11.02 24.71
C GLN A 57 6.05 -10.82 26.12
N SER A 58 5.20 -10.41 27.04
CA SER A 58 5.53 -10.15 28.45
C SER A 58 4.83 -11.10 29.43
N GLY A 59 3.97 -11.99 28.91
CA GLY A 59 3.36 -13.08 29.67
C GLY A 59 2.42 -13.92 28.81
N PRO A 60 1.76 -14.93 29.39
CA PRO A 60 0.72 -15.68 28.70
C PRO A 60 -0.41 -14.74 28.25
N GLY A 61 -0.65 -14.65 26.95
CA GLY A 61 -1.67 -13.77 26.37
C GLY A 61 -1.42 -12.27 26.60
N ARG A 62 -0.19 -11.86 26.94
CA ARG A 62 0.14 -10.45 27.19
C ARG A 62 1.31 -9.99 26.36
N VAL A 63 1.13 -8.83 25.73
CA VAL A 63 2.12 -8.18 24.88
C VAL A 63 2.35 -6.76 25.36
N THR A 64 3.62 -6.41 25.53
CA THR A 64 4.07 -5.02 25.65
C THR A 64 4.13 -4.43 24.25
N VAL A 65 3.35 -3.37 24.04
CA VAL A 65 3.26 -2.60 22.79
C VAL A 65 4.04 -1.32 22.98
N THR A 66 5.11 -1.15 22.20
CA THR A 66 5.90 0.09 22.19
C THR A 66 5.38 0.98 21.07
N LEU A 67 4.94 2.18 21.45
CA LEU A 67 4.50 3.25 20.57
C LEU A 67 5.59 4.30 20.46
N ASP A 68 5.73 4.95 19.32
CA ASP A 68 6.50 6.21 19.22
C ASP A 68 5.53 7.39 19.14
N LEU A 69 5.55 8.25 20.17
CA LEU A 69 4.53 9.30 20.33
C LEU A 69 5.14 10.71 20.29
N PRO A 70 4.44 11.70 19.71
CA PRO A 70 4.85 13.10 19.75
C PRO A 70 5.02 13.61 21.18
N ALA A 71 6.10 14.36 21.40
CA ALA A 71 6.54 14.84 22.70
C ALA A 71 7.22 16.22 22.59
N GLY A 72 7.74 16.73 23.71
CA GLY A 72 8.52 17.97 23.77
C GLY A 72 7.71 19.22 24.14
N ALA A 73 6.38 19.14 24.16
CA ALA A 73 5.52 20.19 24.71
C ALA A 73 4.28 19.61 25.42
N PRO A 74 3.63 20.37 26.32
CA PRO A 74 2.41 19.93 26.96
C PRO A 74 1.29 19.62 25.97
N GLY A 75 0.73 18.41 26.06
CA GLY A 75 -0.42 18.00 25.24
C GLY A 75 -0.08 17.43 23.87
N CYS A 76 1.20 17.13 23.61
CA CYS A 76 1.60 16.44 22.39
C CYS A 76 1.03 15.04 22.25
N ALA A 77 1.09 14.25 23.32
CA ALA A 77 0.40 12.97 23.41
C ALA A 77 -0.25 12.80 24.79
N ARG A 78 -1.49 12.34 24.80
CA ARG A 78 -2.31 12.09 25.98
C ARG A 78 -3.12 10.83 25.79
N HIS A 79 -3.40 10.14 26.89
CA HIS A 79 -4.27 8.95 26.92
C HIS A 79 -3.97 7.92 25.81
N PRO A 80 -2.70 7.50 25.64
CA PRO A 80 -2.41 6.42 24.71
C PRO A 80 -3.17 5.17 25.15
N LYS A 81 -3.81 4.52 24.18
CA LYS A 81 -4.59 3.30 24.41
C LYS A 81 -4.41 2.37 23.22
N ALA A 82 -4.56 1.08 23.48
CA ALA A 82 -4.61 0.07 22.44
C ALA A 82 -5.88 -0.77 22.59
N THR A 83 -6.47 -1.16 21.47
CA THR A 83 -7.63 -2.04 21.38
C THR A 83 -7.28 -3.28 20.57
N VAL A 84 -7.85 -4.41 20.96
CA VAL A 84 -7.63 -5.69 20.30
C VAL A 84 -8.98 -6.22 19.81
N GLU A 85 -9.03 -6.51 18.51
CA GLU A 85 -10.20 -7.10 17.87
C GLU A 85 -9.80 -8.42 17.21
N ALA A 86 -10.43 -9.50 17.66
CA ALA A 86 -10.12 -10.84 17.20
C ALA A 86 -11.12 -11.27 16.13
N GLU A 87 -10.62 -11.55 14.94
CA GLU A 87 -11.39 -12.09 13.83
C GLU A 87 -11.00 -13.54 13.54
N LYS A 88 -11.68 -14.14 12.55
CA LYS A 88 -11.48 -15.53 12.13
C LYS A 88 -10.06 -15.80 11.64
N HIS A 89 -9.44 -14.84 10.95
CA HIS A 89 -8.14 -15.02 10.29
C HIS A 89 -7.05 -14.06 10.79
N ALA A 90 -7.41 -13.06 11.58
CA ALA A 90 -6.49 -12.03 12.07
C ALA A 90 -6.88 -11.59 13.48
N VAL A 91 -5.90 -11.03 14.18
CA VAL A 91 -6.10 -10.26 15.40
C VAL A 91 -5.61 -8.86 15.12
N PHE A 92 -6.50 -7.87 15.18
CA PHE A 92 -6.18 -6.47 14.93
C PHE A 92 -5.80 -5.79 16.23
N LEU A 93 -4.65 -5.11 16.24
CA LEU A 93 -4.15 -4.30 17.35
C LEU A 93 -4.04 -2.85 16.89
N THR A 94 -4.97 -2.03 17.36
CA THR A 94 -5.01 -0.60 17.03
C THR A 94 -4.60 0.22 18.23
N ALA A 95 -3.62 1.11 18.04
CA ALA A 95 -3.14 2.04 19.04
C ALA A 95 -3.51 3.48 18.66
N THR A 96 -3.99 4.24 19.63
CA THR A 96 -4.38 5.63 19.44
C THR A 96 -3.92 6.50 20.60
N PHE A 97 -3.78 7.79 20.35
CA PHE A 97 -3.52 8.79 21.37
C PHE A 97 -4.28 10.08 21.06
N GLN A 98 -4.42 10.95 22.05
CA GLN A 98 -5.01 12.28 21.90
C GLN A 98 -3.92 13.35 21.89
N SER A 99 -4.06 14.36 21.03
CA SER A 99 -3.23 15.56 21.06
C SER A 99 -4.07 16.83 21.19
N LEU A 100 -3.56 17.81 21.92
CA LEU A 100 -4.07 19.18 21.90
C LEU A 100 -3.50 19.99 20.72
N ALA A 101 -2.50 19.44 20.03
CA ALA A 101 -2.03 20.01 18.78
C ALA A 101 -3.06 19.71 17.68
N ALA A 102 -3.52 20.77 17.00
CA ALA A 102 -4.46 20.66 15.89
C ALA A 102 -3.85 19.99 14.65
N THR A 103 -2.51 19.92 14.61
CA THR A 103 -1.74 19.19 13.62
C THR A 103 -0.50 18.62 14.29
N LEU A 104 -0.09 17.42 13.85
CA LEU A 104 1.15 16.77 14.25
C LEU A 104 2.29 17.06 13.27
N ASP A 105 2.07 17.96 12.31
CA ASP A 105 3.03 18.28 11.28
C ASP A 105 4.36 18.75 11.89
N TYR A 106 5.45 18.07 11.51
CA TYR A 106 6.78 18.32 12.06
C TYR A 106 7.26 19.75 11.77
N ASP A 107 6.83 20.30 10.64
CA ASP A 107 7.17 21.65 10.18
C ASP A 107 6.49 22.73 11.04
N ALA A 108 5.39 22.40 11.73
CA ALA A 108 4.73 23.30 12.67
C ALA A 108 5.39 23.31 14.06
N HIS A 109 6.38 22.44 14.31
CA HIS A 109 7.18 22.32 15.54
C HIS A 109 6.40 22.26 16.87
N ALA A 110 5.09 22.03 16.85
CA ALA A 110 4.28 22.01 18.06
C ALA A 110 4.71 20.89 19.03
N CYS A 111 5.20 19.78 18.47
CA CYS A 111 5.72 18.62 19.18
C CYS A 111 7.09 18.24 18.59
N PRO A 112 8.18 18.88 19.05
CA PRO A 112 9.48 18.81 18.38
C PRO A 112 10.25 17.51 18.63
N LYS A 113 9.69 16.56 19.37
CA LYS A 113 10.35 15.31 19.75
C LYS A 113 9.40 14.14 19.57
N MET A 114 9.98 12.96 19.47
CA MET A 114 9.27 11.70 19.65
C MET A 114 9.78 11.02 20.92
N GLN A 115 8.91 10.26 21.58
CA GLN A 115 9.26 9.50 22.77
C GLN A 115 8.57 8.14 22.77
N PRO A 116 9.32 7.06 23.04
CA PRO A 116 8.73 5.74 23.24
C PRO A 116 7.75 5.72 24.42
N HIS A 117 6.63 5.03 24.23
CA HIS A 117 5.65 4.77 25.27
C HIS A 117 5.24 3.31 25.24
N GLU A 118 5.16 2.66 26.39
CA GLU A 118 4.80 1.25 26.49
C GLU A 118 3.38 1.08 27.05
N LEU A 119 2.59 0.24 26.38
CA LEU A 119 1.30 -0.22 26.84
C LEU A 119 1.35 -1.73 27.05
N SER A 120 0.76 -2.20 28.14
CA SER A 120 0.49 -3.63 28.32
C SER A 120 -0.88 -3.96 27.78
N VAL A 121 -0.96 -4.90 26.84
CA VAL A 121 -2.19 -5.28 26.15
C VAL A 121 -2.36 -6.80 26.24
N ASP A 122 -3.56 -7.23 26.57
CA ASP A 122 -3.90 -8.65 26.51
C ASP A 122 -4.29 -8.99 25.06
N ILE A 123 -3.60 -9.97 24.47
CA ILE A 123 -3.80 -10.44 23.09
C ILE A 123 -4.23 -11.91 23.17
N PRO A 124 -5.31 -12.33 22.48
CA PRO A 124 -5.70 -13.73 22.43
C PRO A 124 -4.62 -14.59 21.77
N GLU A 125 -4.66 -15.89 22.01
CA GLU A 125 -3.76 -16.82 21.32
C GLU A 125 -3.94 -16.72 19.80
N LEU A 126 -2.85 -16.66 19.04
CA LEU A 126 -2.97 -16.43 17.60
C LEU A 126 -3.51 -17.67 16.87
N ASP A 127 -3.19 -18.90 17.28
CA ASP A 127 -3.73 -20.14 16.69
C ASP A 127 -3.67 -20.21 15.15
N GLY A 128 -2.59 -19.71 14.56
CA GLY A 128 -2.42 -19.63 13.09
C GLY A 128 -3.02 -18.38 12.45
N ARG A 129 -3.57 -17.44 13.23
CA ARG A 129 -3.92 -16.09 12.79
C ARG A 129 -2.68 -15.18 12.77
N THR A 130 -2.77 -14.11 11.99
CA THR A 130 -1.76 -13.05 11.96
C THR A 130 -2.14 -11.94 12.92
N LEU A 131 -1.15 -11.35 13.61
CA LEU A 131 -1.35 -10.11 14.36
C LEU A 131 -1.16 -8.94 13.40
N VAL A 132 -2.17 -8.09 13.25
CA VAL A 132 -2.17 -6.97 12.31
C VAL A 132 -2.26 -5.68 13.11
N THR A 133 -1.32 -4.76 12.91
CA THR A 133 -1.35 -3.44 13.55
C THR A 133 -1.94 -2.39 12.62
N ASP A 134 -2.11 -1.18 13.15
CA ASP A 134 -2.48 -0.01 12.35
C ASP A 134 -1.60 0.11 11.09
N ASN A 135 -2.22 0.57 10.00
CA ASN A 135 -1.67 0.60 8.64
C ASN A 135 -1.47 -0.78 7.98
N SER A 136 -2.19 -1.81 8.43
CA SER A 136 -2.14 -3.17 7.86
C SER A 136 -0.77 -3.84 7.93
N VAL A 137 0.06 -3.44 8.90
CA VAL A 137 1.36 -4.09 9.11
C VAL A 137 1.13 -5.40 9.82
N GLU A 138 1.57 -6.49 9.19
CA GLU A 138 1.49 -7.83 9.74
C GLU A 138 2.70 -8.15 10.63
N TRP A 139 2.45 -8.89 11.70
CA TRP A 139 3.46 -9.34 12.65
C TRP A 139 3.27 -10.83 12.95
N LYS A 140 4.39 -11.51 13.16
CA LYS A 140 4.42 -12.89 13.63
C LYS A 140 5.28 -13.04 14.87
N PRO A 141 5.08 -14.09 15.67
CA PRO A 141 6.05 -14.47 16.69
C PRO A 141 7.45 -14.66 16.08
N GLY A 142 8.44 -14.03 16.71
CA GLY A 142 9.85 -14.16 16.37
C GLY A 142 10.54 -15.26 17.19
N ASN A 143 11.88 -15.21 17.21
CA ASN A 143 12.67 -16.04 18.11
C ASN A 143 12.66 -15.43 19.51
N GLY A 144 12.12 -16.15 20.49
CA GLY A 144 12.02 -15.65 21.87
C GLY A 144 10.77 -14.78 22.07
N PRO A 145 10.80 -13.76 22.95
CA PRO A 145 9.61 -13.00 23.31
C PRO A 145 9.25 -11.91 22.28
N SER A 146 10.07 -11.62 21.28
CA SER A 146 9.76 -10.56 20.33
C SER A 146 8.82 -11.04 19.22
N TYR A 147 7.99 -10.14 18.73
CA TYR A 147 7.36 -10.28 17.42
C TYR A 147 8.25 -9.64 16.36
N VAL A 148 8.20 -10.18 15.16
CA VAL A 148 8.89 -9.64 13.99
C VAL A 148 7.86 -9.14 12.99
N ARG A 149 8.13 -7.98 12.38
CA ARG A 149 7.35 -7.51 11.24
C ARG A 149 7.46 -8.53 10.13
N CYS A 150 6.33 -8.83 9.52
CA CYS A 150 6.27 -9.65 8.34
C CYS A 150 6.80 -8.85 7.14
N ASP A 151 7.28 -9.58 6.14
CA ASP A 151 7.67 -8.95 4.89
C ASP A 151 6.42 -8.37 4.23
N ASP A 152 6.50 -7.14 3.73
CA ASP A 152 5.38 -6.41 3.17
C ASP A 152 4.91 -6.97 1.81
N GLN A 153 5.72 -7.82 1.19
CA GLN A 153 5.46 -8.40 -0.13
C GLN A 153 5.02 -9.85 -0.06
N VAL A 154 5.75 -10.65 0.73
CA VAL A 154 5.52 -12.10 0.83
C VAL A 154 4.94 -12.55 2.17
N GLY A 155 4.63 -11.59 3.04
CA GLY A 155 3.92 -11.81 4.29
C GLY A 155 4.78 -12.51 5.35
N CYS A 156 4.09 -13.11 6.33
CA CYS A 156 4.74 -13.66 7.51
C CYS A 156 5.48 -14.98 7.26
N TYR A 157 5.03 -15.78 6.30
CA TYR A 157 5.53 -17.13 6.07
C TYR A 157 5.91 -17.31 4.60
N PRO A 158 6.95 -16.62 4.15
CA PRO A 158 7.33 -16.70 2.76
C PRO A 158 7.82 -18.10 2.40
N PRO A 159 7.56 -18.56 1.16
CA PRO A 159 8.11 -19.81 0.66
C PRO A 159 9.64 -19.84 0.76
N ASN A 160 10.19 -21.03 1.04
CA ASN A 160 11.65 -21.20 1.07
C ASN A 160 12.28 -21.12 -0.33
N ASP A 161 11.55 -21.56 -1.34
CA ASP A 161 11.97 -21.50 -2.74
C ASP A 161 11.78 -20.09 -3.29
N ARG A 162 12.86 -19.45 -3.75
CA ARG A 162 12.83 -18.08 -4.30
C ARG A 162 12.24 -18.03 -5.70
N CYS A 163 12.10 -19.19 -6.34
CA CYS A 163 11.40 -19.33 -7.60
C CYS A 163 9.88 -19.49 -7.41
N ASP A 164 9.38 -19.52 -6.18
CA ASP A 164 7.94 -19.48 -5.92
C ASP A 164 7.33 -18.15 -6.44
N PRO A 165 6.14 -18.19 -7.07
CA PRO A 165 5.46 -16.99 -7.57
C PRO A 165 5.34 -15.84 -6.57
N ALA A 166 5.21 -16.13 -5.27
CA ALA A 166 5.18 -15.11 -4.23
C ALA A 166 6.46 -14.26 -4.24
N TRP A 167 7.62 -14.89 -4.45
CA TRP A 167 8.89 -14.19 -4.55
C TRP A 167 9.10 -13.55 -5.92
N THR A 168 8.85 -14.27 -7.02
CA THR A 168 9.17 -13.75 -8.37
C THR A 168 8.37 -12.49 -8.71
N GLY A 169 7.15 -12.35 -8.17
CA GLY A 169 6.34 -11.15 -8.28
C GLY A 169 6.97 -9.89 -7.69
N THR A 170 7.96 -10.02 -6.80
CA THR A 170 8.62 -8.87 -6.15
C THR A 170 9.58 -8.11 -7.07
N LEU A 171 9.98 -8.66 -8.22
CA LEU A 171 10.97 -8.04 -9.12
C LEU A 171 10.57 -6.63 -9.58
N LEU A 172 9.27 -6.40 -9.79
CA LEU A 172 8.75 -5.15 -10.37
C LEU A 172 7.97 -4.30 -9.37
N GLN A 173 8.05 -4.64 -8.08
CA GLN A 173 7.48 -3.82 -7.03
C GLN A 173 8.11 -2.42 -7.05
N GLY A 174 7.27 -1.38 -7.05
CA GLY A 174 7.68 0.02 -7.17
C GLY A 174 7.88 0.53 -8.61
N VAL A 175 7.70 -0.31 -9.63
CA VAL A 175 7.62 0.13 -11.03
C VAL A 175 6.15 0.26 -11.41
N GLU A 176 5.74 1.47 -11.82
CA GLU A 176 4.39 1.68 -12.37
C GLU A 176 4.25 0.96 -13.71
N ILE A 177 3.65 -0.21 -13.63
CA ILE A 177 3.40 -1.10 -14.74
C ILE A 177 1.88 -1.11 -14.97
N PRO A 178 1.39 -0.73 -16.16
CA PRO A 178 0.00 -0.88 -16.52
C PRO A 178 -0.59 -2.26 -16.13
N PRO A 179 -1.82 -2.32 -15.61
CA PRO A 179 -2.42 -3.55 -15.08
C PRO A 179 -2.57 -4.69 -16.12
N GLU A 180 -2.50 -4.36 -17.40
CA GLU A 180 -2.50 -5.33 -18.51
C GLU A 180 -1.14 -5.97 -18.81
N GLN A 181 -0.06 -5.56 -18.14
CA GLN A 181 1.28 -6.11 -18.40
C GLN A 181 1.43 -7.53 -17.87
N GLN A 182 2.05 -8.37 -18.70
CA GLN A 182 2.39 -9.73 -18.35
C GLN A 182 3.86 -9.78 -17.95
N VAL A 183 4.11 -10.17 -16.70
CA VAL A 183 5.43 -10.62 -16.26
C VAL A 183 5.48 -12.12 -16.47
N ASP A 184 6.33 -12.56 -17.38
CA ASP A 184 6.54 -13.97 -17.65
C ASP A 184 7.91 -14.40 -17.10
N VAL A 185 7.90 -15.30 -16.13
CA VAL A 185 9.14 -15.87 -15.57
C VAL A 185 9.60 -17.00 -16.51
N LEU A 186 10.56 -16.69 -17.37
CA LEU A 186 11.07 -17.64 -18.36
C LEU A 186 11.88 -18.78 -17.72
N ALA A 187 12.67 -18.45 -16.70
CA ALA A 187 13.49 -19.41 -15.98
C ALA A 187 13.89 -18.88 -14.60
N CYS A 188 13.97 -19.77 -13.62
CA CYS A 188 14.48 -19.46 -12.30
C CYS A 188 15.31 -20.63 -11.76
N GLU A 189 16.47 -20.31 -11.17
CA GLU A 189 17.40 -21.28 -10.60
C GLU A 189 18.06 -20.67 -9.34
N GLY A 190 17.63 -21.15 -8.17
CA GLY A 190 18.17 -20.70 -6.89
C GLY A 190 17.94 -19.19 -6.66
N SER A 191 19.02 -18.41 -6.65
CA SER A 191 18.97 -16.95 -6.48
C SER A 191 19.01 -16.17 -7.80
N TRP A 192 18.86 -16.84 -8.94
CA TRP A 192 18.90 -16.22 -10.27
C TRP A 192 17.61 -16.45 -11.04
N MET A 193 17.15 -15.43 -11.76
CA MET A 193 15.91 -15.47 -12.53
C MET A 193 16.04 -14.70 -13.83
N VAL A 194 15.32 -15.15 -14.85
CA VAL A 194 15.07 -14.42 -16.10
C VAL A 194 13.58 -14.22 -16.23
N ALA A 195 13.15 -12.97 -16.36
CA ALA A 195 11.76 -12.61 -16.56
C ALA A 195 11.63 -11.69 -17.77
N GLU A 196 10.57 -11.85 -18.55
CA GLU A 196 10.17 -10.89 -19.58
C GLU A 196 8.99 -10.08 -19.07
N VAL A 197 9.05 -8.77 -19.31
CA VAL A 197 7.96 -7.85 -19.04
C VAL A 197 7.49 -7.30 -20.35
N ASP A 198 6.23 -7.57 -20.65
CA ASP A 198 5.56 -7.04 -21.81
C ASP A 198 4.69 -5.84 -21.41
N ALA A 199 5.21 -4.66 -21.74
CA ALA A 199 4.54 -3.37 -21.57
C ALA A 199 3.87 -2.88 -22.85
N VAL A 200 3.53 -3.77 -23.79
CA VAL A 200 2.91 -3.38 -25.05
C VAL A 200 1.44 -3.02 -24.84
N MET A 201 1.06 -1.84 -25.37
CA MET A 201 -0.31 -1.35 -25.37
C MET A 201 -1.25 -2.39 -26.02
N THR A 202 -2.44 -2.57 -25.45
CA THR A 202 -3.45 -3.46 -26.04
C THR A 202 -3.74 -3.05 -27.50
N GLY A 203 -3.65 -4.00 -28.43
CA GLY A 203 -3.79 -3.76 -29.87
C GLY A 203 -2.49 -3.42 -30.60
N CYS A 204 -1.37 -3.32 -29.87
CA CYS A 204 -0.04 -3.11 -30.43
C CYS A 204 0.87 -4.34 -30.34
N GLN A 205 0.36 -5.49 -29.87
CA GLN A 205 1.14 -6.71 -29.74
C GLN A 205 1.65 -7.19 -31.11
N SER A 206 2.94 -7.53 -31.16
CA SER A 206 3.50 -8.29 -32.27
C SER A 206 3.18 -9.78 -32.07
N VAL A 207 2.59 -10.42 -33.07
CA VAL A 207 2.35 -11.86 -33.05
C VAL A 207 3.55 -12.55 -33.71
N ASP A 208 4.19 -13.49 -33.01
CA ASP A 208 5.31 -14.29 -33.52
C ASP A 208 6.48 -13.46 -34.10
N GLY A 209 6.78 -12.30 -33.51
CA GLY A 209 7.88 -11.43 -33.96
C GLY A 209 7.57 -10.63 -35.23
N SER A 210 6.30 -10.53 -35.63
CA SER A 210 5.88 -9.67 -36.73
C SER A 210 6.10 -8.19 -36.43
N THR A 211 6.14 -7.35 -37.47
CA THR A 211 6.09 -5.89 -37.29
C THR A 211 4.84 -5.50 -36.50
N PRO A 212 4.94 -4.59 -35.51
CA PRO A 212 3.79 -4.09 -34.79
C PRO A 212 2.76 -3.46 -35.76
N PRO A 213 1.46 -3.45 -35.40
CA PRO A 213 0.43 -2.77 -36.18
C PRO A 213 0.77 -1.31 -36.50
N ALA A 214 0.22 -0.78 -37.59
CA ALA A 214 0.47 0.60 -38.01
C ALA A 214 0.08 1.59 -36.88
N GLY A 215 1.01 2.47 -36.50
CA GLY A 215 0.83 3.40 -35.37
C GLY A 215 1.34 2.89 -34.02
N CYS A 216 1.79 1.64 -33.94
CA CYS A 216 2.32 1.01 -32.72
C CYS A 216 3.86 0.98 -32.65
N VAL A 217 4.56 1.50 -33.67
CA VAL A 217 6.03 1.56 -33.65
C VAL A 217 6.51 2.39 -32.46
N GLY A 218 7.28 1.78 -31.56
CA GLY A 218 7.75 2.39 -30.32
C GLY A 218 6.68 2.55 -29.24
N LYS A 219 5.51 1.92 -29.39
CA LYS A 219 4.44 1.93 -28.39
C LYS A 219 4.52 0.66 -27.55
N GLY A 220 5.10 0.81 -26.36
CA GLY A 220 5.33 -0.28 -25.42
C GLY A 220 6.77 -0.77 -25.42
N THR A 221 7.10 -1.62 -24.44
CA THR A 221 8.44 -2.14 -24.25
C THR A 221 8.38 -3.62 -23.93
N HIS A 222 9.12 -4.44 -24.68
CA HIS A 222 9.50 -5.77 -24.21
C HIS A 222 10.85 -5.65 -23.52
N THR A 223 10.90 -5.91 -22.22
CA THR A 223 12.17 -5.93 -21.48
C THR A 223 12.39 -7.29 -20.88
N ARG A 224 13.52 -7.94 -21.22
CA ARG A 224 13.99 -9.08 -20.46
C ARG A 224 14.86 -8.58 -19.33
N PHE A 225 14.51 -8.97 -18.12
CA PHE A 225 15.27 -8.74 -16.90
C PHE A 225 16.02 -10.00 -16.52
N PHE A 226 17.29 -9.84 -16.19
CA PHE A 226 18.10 -10.83 -15.51
C PHE A 226 18.24 -10.37 -14.07
N ALA A 227 17.77 -11.19 -13.14
CA ALA A 227 17.64 -10.79 -11.75
C ALA A 227 18.43 -11.69 -10.80
N HIS A 228 18.90 -11.10 -9.71
CA HIS A 228 19.53 -11.79 -8.60
C HIS A 228 18.80 -11.48 -7.29
N PHE A 229 18.59 -12.51 -6.47
CA PHE A 229 17.95 -12.37 -5.17
C PHE A 229 18.98 -11.97 -4.11
N THR A 230 18.78 -10.83 -3.43
CA THR A 230 19.70 -10.29 -2.41
C THR A 230 19.16 -10.43 -0.99
N GLY A 231 18.76 -11.64 -0.61
CA GLY A 231 18.26 -11.95 0.75
C GLY A 231 16.85 -11.46 1.05
N GLU A 232 16.49 -10.27 0.57
CA GLU A 232 15.21 -9.63 0.82
C GLU A 232 14.35 -9.54 -0.45
N ARG A 233 14.95 -9.30 -1.62
CA ARG A 233 14.21 -9.03 -2.86
C ARG A 233 14.96 -9.46 -4.11
N TRP A 234 14.22 -9.62 -5.21
CA TRP A 234 14.77 -9.73 -6.55
C TRP A 234 15.22 -8.37 -7.06
N ASN A 235 16.41 -8.31 -7.64
CA ASN A 235 16.94 -7.08 -8.23
C ASN A 235 17.40 -7.36 -9.66
N ALA A 236 17.01 -6.51 -10.60
CA ALA A 236 17.55 -6.54 -11.94
C ALA A 236 19.05 -6.21 -11.92
N VAL A 237 19.88 -7.11 -12.46
CA VAL A 237 21.32 -6.92 -12.60
C VAL A 237 21.74 -6.63 -14.04
N ALA A 238 20.89 -7.00 -15.00
CA ALA A 238 21.04 -6.67 -16.41
C ALA A 238 19.65 -6.68 -17.08
N THR A 239 19.57 -6.01 -18.22
CA THR A 239 18.42 -6.06 -19.13
C THR A 239 18.91 -6.18 -20.57
N GLY A 240 18.07 -6.72 -21.44
CA GLY A 240 18.37 -6.79 -22.86
C GLY A 240 17.38 -7.63 -23.65
N THR A 241 17.70 -7.93 -24.90
CA THR A 241 16.87 -8.74 -25.79
C THR A 241 17.68 -9.75 -26.61
N ALA A 242 18.98 -9.89 -26.33
CA ALA A 242 19.84 -10.78 -27.10
C ALA A 242 19.46 -12.25 -26.89
N ALA A 243 19.69 -13.08 -27.90
CA ALA A 243 19.61 -14.52 -27.74
C ALA A 243 20.72 -15.02 -26.80
N GLY A 244 20.41 -16.07 -26.03
CA GLY A 244 21.39 -16.69 -25.14
C GLY A 244 21.85 -15.76 -24.01
N CYS A 245 23.17 -15.69 -23.80
CA CYS A 245 23.77 -15.15 -22.59
C CYS A 245 24.59 -13.87 -22.80
N ALA A 246 24.42 -13.20 -23.95
CA ALA A 246 25.21 -12.03 -24.31
C ALA A 246 25.00 -10.86 -23.32
N ASP A 247 23.75 -10.57 -22.95
CA ASP A 247 23.41 -9.45 -22.06
C ASP A 247 23.92 -9.63 -20.61
N VAL A 248 24.23 -10.87 -20.23
CA VAL A 248 24.79 -11.24 -18.92
C VAL A 248 26.22 -11.75 -19.04
N ALA A 249 26.93 -11.41 -20.11
CA ALA A 249 28.31 -11.86 -20.30
C ALA A 249 29.22 -11.41 -19.14
N SER A 250 29.02 -10.19 -18.64
CA SER A 250 29.80 -9.56 -17.56
C SER A 250 29.26 -9.82 -16.15
N VAL A 251 28.07 -10.41 -16.00
CA VAL A 251 27.46 -10.65 -14.68
C VAL A 251 28.16 -11.86 -14.02
N PRO A 252 28.85 -11.67 -12.88
CA PRO A 252 29.55 -12.76 -12.22
C PRO A 252 28.58 -13.83 -11.71
N SER A 253 28.99 -15.10 -11.81
CA SER A 253 28.26 -16.26 -11.27
C SER A 253 26.85 -16.49 -11.84
N PHE A 254 26.44 -15.77 -12.89
CA PHE A 254 25.16 -15.98 -13.54
C PHE A 254 25.08 -17.40 -14.15
N PRO A 255 24.06 -18.22 -13.82
CA PRO A 255 23.90 -19.56 -14.35
C PRO A 255 23.62 -19.54 -15.85
N ARG A 256 24.59 -20.01 -16.66
CA ARG A 256 24.45 -20.06 -18.12
C ARG A 256 23.32 -20.99 -18.60
N THR A 257 22.84 -21.88 -17.72
CA THR A 257 21.66 -22.73 -17.92
C THR A 257 20.39 -21.92 -18.19
N LEU A 258 20.21 -20.79 -17.51
CA LEU A 258 19.06 -19.90 -17.66
C LEU A 258 18.97 -19.25 -19.06
N CYS A 259 20.05 -19.27 -19.83
CA CYS A 259 20.11 -18.67 -21.16
C CYS A 259 19.78 -19.64 -22.31
N ARG A 260 19.76 -20.96 -22.08
CA ARG A 260 19.86 -21.94 -23.17
C ARG A 260 18.74 -21.86 -24.21
N ALA A 261 17.55 -21.44 -23.79
CA ALA A 261 16.37 -21.34 -24.65
C ALA A 261 15.91 -19.90 -24.89
N LEU A 262 16.74 -18.89 -24.55
CA LEU A 262 16.33 -17.49 -24.71
C LEU A 262 16.44 -17.04 -26.17
N PRO A 263 15.33 -16.63 -26.82
CA PRO A 263 15.35 -16.11 -28.17
C PRO A 263 15.88 -14.69 -28.21
N ALA A 264 16.31 -14.24 -29.39
CA ALA A 264 16.46 -12.81 -29.65
C ALA A 264 15.07 -12.18 -29.78
N ARG A 265 14.92 -10.94 -29.30
CA ARG A 265 13.73 -10.11 -29.52
C ARG A 265 14.08 -8.74 -30.07
#